data_AF-A0A818MAV5-F1
#
_entry.id   AF-A0A818MAV5-F1
#
_cell.length_a   1.000
_cell.length_b   1.000
_cell.length_c   1.000
_cell.angle_alpha   90.00
_cell.angle_beta   90.00
_cell.angle_gamma   90.00
#
_symmetry.space_group_name_H-M   'P 1'
#
loop_
_entity.id
_entity.type
_entity.pdbx_description
1 polymer ?
#
loop_
_entity_poly.entity_id
_entity_poly.type
_entity_poly.pdbx_seq_one_letter_code
_entity_poly.pdbx_strand_id
1 'polypeptide(L)'
;MSMENFDFGSLFMQHSVLVYASLAQILPKLTIDEFLNSTYYSSLSLSPNGQYLLVHSMRPAWESNRYDNTLWLYKTQGGQKKLITNQLSRSITPKWSPSGNWIAFFGQYKYRE
;
A
#
# COMPACT_ATOMS: atom_id res chain seq x y z
N MET A 1 -32.65 64.31 32.16
CA MET A 1 -33.40 63.32 31.38
C MET A 1 -33.09 63.55 29.91
N SER A 2 -32.09 62.83 29.42
CA SER A 2 -31.73 62.65 28.00
C SER A 2 -30.85 61.41 27.92
N MET A 3 -31.17 60.52 26.98
CA MET A 3 -30.51 59.25 26.70
C MET A 3 -29.12 59.47 26.11
N GLU A 4 -28.17 58.58 26.43
CA GLU A 4 -27.15 58.14 25.48
C GLU A 4 -26.97 56.62 25.63
N ASN A 5 -27.17 55.91 24.51
CA ASN A 5 -26.98 54.48 24.38
C ASN A 5 -25.48 54.19 24.17
N PHE A 6 -24.93 53.21 24.90
CA PHE A 6 -23.61 52.64 24.59
C PHE A 6 -23.78 51.19 24.14
N ASP A 7 -23.41 50.92 22.90
CA ASP A 7 -23.18 49.60 22.32
C ASP A 7 -21.67 49.45 22.10
N PHE A 8 -21.09 48.36 22.60
CA PHE A 8 -19.82 47.83 22.09
C PHE A 8 -19.79 46.30 22.28
N GLY A 9 -20.40 45.60 21.33
CA GLY A 9 -20.03 44.24 20.99
C GLY A 9 -18.75 44.16 20.14
N SER A 10 -18.18 42.95 20.11
CA SER A 10 -17.12 42.43 19.21
C SER A 10 -15.68 42.53 19.75
N LEU A 11 -15.11 41.47 20.36
CA LEU A 11 -14.62 40.18 19.81
C LEU A 11 -13.11 40.24 19.51
N PHE A 12 -12.37 39.43 20.27
CA PHE A 12 -10.91 39.30 20.30
C PHE A 12 -10.28 39.04 18.92
N MET A 13 -9.24 39.81 18.59
CA MET A 13 -8.30 39.59 17.48
C MET A 13 -6.97 39.06 18.03
N GLN A 14 -6.29 38.24 17.23
CA GLN A 14 -5.03 37.51 17.49
C GLN A 14 -5.24 36.30 18.43
N HIS A 15 -5.00 35.05 18.03
CA HIS A 15 -3.73 34.54 17.53
C HIS A 15 -3.97 33.37 16.56
N SER A 16 -3.51 33.44 15.32
CA SER A 16 -3.44 32.26 14.45
C SER A 16 -2.34 32.39 13.41
N VAL A 17 -1.09 32.36 13.89
CA VAL A 17 0.07 32.08 13.04
C VAL A 17 1.01 31.13 13.77
N LEU A 18 0.59 29.92 14.14
CA LEU A 18 1.51 28.87 14.61
C LEU A 18 0.94 27.44 14.43
N VAL A 19 0.45 27.08 13.24
CA VAL A 19 0.09 25.66 12.97
C VAL A 19 0.56 25.19 11.58
N TYR A 20 1.77 25.55 11.16
CA TYR A 20 2.36 25.00 9.92
C TYR A 20 3.67 24.25 10.13
N ALA A 21 4.31 24.32 11.30
CA ALA A 21 5.64 23.74 11.50
C ALA A 21 5.64 22.25 11.95
N SER A 22 4.49 21.62 12.19
CA SER A 22 4.44 20.23 12.70
C SER A 22 4.25 19.14 11.63
N LEU A 23 4.26 19.49 10.34
CA LEU A 23 4.05 18.52 9.25
C LEU A 23 5.33 17.84 8.75
N ALA A 24 6.50 18.27 9.20
CA ALA A 24 7.76 17.57 8.95
C ALA A 24 7.85 16.35 9.89
N GLN A 25 6.98 15.37 9.71
CA GLN A 25 7.14 14.07 10.34
C GLN A 25 8.52 13.52 9.98
N ILE A 26 9.38 13.40 10.99
CA ILE A 26 10.69 12.77 10.88
C ILE A 26 10.43 11.30 10.51
N LEU A 27 10.66 10.93 9.24
CA LEU A 27 10.64 9.53 8.85
C LEU A 27 11.64 8.78 9.74
N PRO A 28 11.29 7.59 10.27
CA PRO A 28 12.25 6.79 11.04
C PRO A 28 13.51 6.55 10.20
N LYS A 29 14.67 6.50 10.86
CA LYS A 29 15.94 6.20 10.19
C LYS A 29 15.85 4.78 9.62
N LEU A 30 15.98 4.65 8.31
CA LEU A 30 16.02 3.35 7.64
C LEU A 30 17.21 2.54 8.16
N THR A 31 16.92 1.38 8.73
CA THR A 31 17.93 0.41 9.18
C THR A 31 18.25 -0.62 8.08
N ILE A 32 19.39 -1.29 8.21
CA ILE A 32 19.74 -2.41 7.32
C ILE A 32 18.69 -3.52 7.43
N ASP A 33 18.22 -3.83 8.64
CA ASP A 33 17.19 -4.86 8.85
C ASP A 33 15.89 -4.52 8.16
N GLU A 34 15.42 -3.26 8.20
CA GLU A 34 14.23 -2.84 7.47
C GLU A 34 14.42 -2.92 5.95
N PHE A 35 15.59 -2.49 5.45
CA PHE A 35 15.92 -2.59 4.04
C PHE A 35 15.93 -4.05 3.57
N LEU A 36 16.60 -4.93 4.33
CA LEU A 36 16.71 -6.35 4.02
C LEU A 36 15.37 -7.08 4.14
N ASN A 37 14.49 -6.67 5.06
CA ASN A 37 13.14 -7.24 5.21
C ASN A 37 12.09 -6.62 4.28
N SER A 38 12.50 -5.73 3.37
CA SER A 38 11.57 -5.09 2.45
C SER A 38 10.88 -6.11 1.53
N THR A 39 9.61 -5.83 1.21
CA THR A 39 8.86 -6.58 0.21
C THR A 39 9.04 -5.91 -1.14
N TYR A 40 9.51 -6.68 -2.11
CA TYR A 40 9.68 -6.22 -3.49
C TYR A 40 8.41 -6.49 -4.29
N TYR A 41 8.01 -5.55 -5.14
CA TYR A 41 6.91 -5.73 -6.08
C TYR A 41 7.48 -5.79 -7.50
N SER A 42 7.61 -7.00 -8.04
CA SER A 42 8.37 -7.29 -9.25
C SER A 42 7.54 -7.28 -10.53
N SER A 43 6.22 -7.40 -10.44
CA SER A 43 5.33 -7.35 -11.61
C SER A 43 3.96 -6.78 -11.25
N LEU A 44 3.48 -5.90 -12.12
CA LEU A 44 2.15 -5.30 -12.09
C LEU A 44 1.48 -5.52 -13.45
N SER A 45 0.25 -6.03 -13.46
CA SER A 45 -0.47 -6.26 -14.71
C SER A 45 -1.96 -6.01 -14.56
N LEU A 46 -2.47 -5.03 -15.32
CA LEU A 46 -3.89 -4.73 -15.36
C LEU A 46 -4.63 -5.82 -16.16
N SER A 47 -5.77 -6.27 -15.64
CA SER A 47 -6.69 -7.14 -16.36
C SER A 47 -7.19 -6.46 -17.65
N PRO A 48 -7.55 -7.22 -18.70
CA PRO A 48 -7.99 -6.66 -19.98
C PRO A 48 -9.17 -5.67 -19.88
N ASN A 49 -10.07 -5.88 -18.91
CA ASN A 49 -11.23 -5.00 -18.67
C ASN A 49 -10.94 -3.85 -17.67
N GLY A 50 -9.71 -3.75 -17.16
CA GLY A 50 -9.30 -2.69 -16.24
C GLY A 50 -9.82 -2.79 -14.80
N GLN A 51 -10.59 -3.83 -14.45
CA GLN A 51 -11.23 -3.92 -13.12
C GLN A 51 -10.29 -4.43 -12.03
N TYR A 52 -9.26 -5.17 -12.43
CA TYR A 52 -8.31 -5.78 -11.51
C TYR A 52 -6.86 -5.49 -11.89
N LEU A 53 -6.03 -5.28 -10.86
CA LEU A 53 -4.59 -5.23 -10.94
C LEU A 53 -4.01 -6.49 -10.30
N LEU A 54 -3.26 -7.26 -11.09
CA LEU A 54 -2.46 -8.39 -10.63
C LEU A 54 -1.11 -7.88 -10.15
N VAL A 55 -0.74 -8.24 -8.93
CA VAL A 55 0.49 -7.81 -8.28
C VAL A 55 1.27 -9.04 -7.82
N HIS A 56 2.53 -9.11 -8.22
CA HIS A 56 3.49 -10.08 -7.73
C HIS A 56 4.41 -9.42 -6.71
N SER A 57 4.46 -9.98 -5.50
CA SER A 57 5.38 -9.57 -4.45
C SER A 57 6.35 -10.67 -4.05
N MET A 58 7.56 -10.29 -3.67
CA MET A 58 8.63 -11.14 -3.16
C MET A 58 9.05 -10.65 -1.78
N ARG A 59 9.04 -11.55 -0.80
CA ARG A 59 9.50 -11.26 0.57
C ARG A 59 10.60 -12.23 0.98
N PRO A 60 11.70 -11.77 1.59
CA PRO A 60 12.69 -12.67 2.17
C PRO A 60 12.08 -13.59 3.23
N ALA A 61 12.42 -14.88 3.16
CA ALA A 61 12.05 -15.91 4.12
C ALA A 61 13.34 -16.51 4.71
N TRP A 62 13.93 -15.77 5.66
CA TRP A 62 15.28 -16.02 6.22
C TRP A 62 15.48 -17.44 6.75
N GLU A 63 14.50 -17.98 7.47
CA GLU A 63 14.52 -19.37 8.01
C GLU A 63 14.74 -20.44 6.95
N SER A 64 14.46 -20.11 5.70
CA SER A 64 14.53 -21.03 4.58
C SER A 64 15.43 -20.55 3.45
N ASN A 65 16.23 -19.51 3.70
CA ASN A 65 17.20 -18.94 2.78
C ASN A 65 16.66 -18.76 1.34
N ARG A 66 15.45 -18.20 1.21
CA ARG A 66 14.78 -17.97 -0.07
C ARG A 66 13.92 -16.70 -0.06
N TYR A 67 13.27 -16.44 -1.19
CA TYR A 67 12.17 -15.48 -1.29
C TYR A 67 10.83 -16.19 -1.45
N ASP A 68 9.84 -15.79 -0.67
CA ASP A 68 8.46 -16.21 -0.82
C ASP A 68 7.75 -15.29 -1.83
N ASN A 69 7.23 -15.90 -2.89
CA ASN A 69 6.50 -15.23 -3.94
C ASN A 69 5.00 -15.30 -3.65
N THR A 70 4.31 -14.19 -3.83
CA THR A 70 2.86 -14.07 -3.56
C THR A 70 2.18 -13.35 -4.71
N LEU A 71 1.03 -13.87 -5.15
CA LEU A 71 0.17 -13.22 -6.13
C LEU A 71 -1.06 -12.63 -5.44
N TRP A 72 -1.27 -11.36 -5.71
CA TRP A 72 -2.40 -10.60 -5.20
C TRP A 72 -3.23 -10.07 -6.34
N LEU A 73 -4.53 -10.02 -6.13
CA LEU A 73 -5.48 -9.39 -7.03
C LEU A 73 -6.13 -8.21 -6.32
N TYR A 74 -5.94 -7.02 -6.84
CA TYR A 74 -6.52 -5.78 -6.33
C TYR A 74 -7.65 -5.34 -7.25
N LYS A 75 -8.81 -4.96 -6.69
CA LYS A 75 -9.80 -4.19 -7.45
C LYS A 75 -9.26 -2.78 -7.66
N THR A 76 -9.33 -2.29 -8.89
CA THR A 76 -8.91 -0.92 -9.22
C THR A 76 -9.82 0.12 -8.59
N GLN A 77 -11.08 -0.22 -8.37
CA GLN A 77 -12.03 0.58 -7.61
C GLN A 77 -12.29 -0.04 -6.23
N GLY A 78 -12.24 0.79 -5.19
CA GLY A 78 -12.56 0.38 -3.82
C GLY A 78 -11.47 -0.39 -3.07
N GLY A 79 -10.29 -0.62 -3.69
CA GLY A 79 -9.06 -1.05 -3.00
C GLY A 79 -9.10 -2.45 -2.37
N GLN A 80 -10.15 -3.24 -2.59
CA GLN A 80 -10.24 -4.60 -2.09
C GLN A 80 -9.13 -5.46 -2.69
N LYS A 81 -8.41 -6.21 -1.85
CA LYS A 81 -7.37 -7.15 -2.27
C LYS A 81 -7.75 -8.58 -1.95
N LYS A 82 -7.44 -9.50 -2.87
CA LYS A 82 -7.61 -10.94 -2.72
C LYS A 82 -6.27 -11.63 -2.91
N LEU A 83 -5.96 -12.58 -2.03
CA LEU A 83 -4.83 -13.47 -2.18
C LEU A 83 -5.17 -14.54 -3.24
N ILE A 84 -4.29 -14.75 -4.22
CA ILE A 84 -4.43 -15.79 -5.24
C ILE A 84 -3.55 -16.99 -4.89
N THR A 85 -2.28 -16.74 -4.59
CA THR A 85 -1.31 -17.74 -4.14
C THR A 85 -0.36 -17.14 -3.12
N ASN A 86 0.20 -17.98 -2.24
CA ASN A 86 1.23 -17.59 -1.28
C ASN A 86 2.39 -18.60 -1.27
N GLN A 87 3.53 -18.16 -0.72
CA GLN A 87 4.69 -19.01 -0.39
C GLN A 87 5.22 -19.86 -1.57
N LEU A 88 5.16 -19.30 -2.79
CA LEU A 88 5.75 -19.95 -3.95
C LEU A 88 7.28 -19.77 -3.90
N SER A 89 8.02 -20.88 -4.07
CA SER A 89 9.48 -20.93 -3.84
C SER A 89 10.32 -20.39 -5.00
N ARG A 90 9.72 -20.17 -6.17
CA ARG A 90 10.41 -19.75 -7.40
C ARG A 90 9.83 -18.44 -7.91
N SER A 91 10.66 -17.63 -8.57
CA SER A 91 10.20 -16.44 -9.28
C SER A 91 9.14 -16.82 -10.32
N ILE A 92 8.06 -16.06 -10.36
CA ILE A 92 6.89 -16.32 -11.19
C ILE A 92 6.62 -15.11 -12.08
N THR A 93 6.16 -15.35 -13.30
CA THR A 93 5.78 -14.28 -14.25
C THR A 93 4.33 -14.50 -14.64
N PRO A 94 3.37 -14.03 -13.83
CA PRO A 94 1.97 -14.32 -14.08
C PRO A 94 1.45 -13.52 -15.27
N LYS A 95 0.51 -14.10 -16.02
CA LYS A 95 -0.11 -13.46 -17.19
C LYS A 95 -1.61 -13.64 -17.18
N TRP A 96 -2.33 -12.57 -17.53
CA TRP A 96 -3.76 -12.63 -17.81
C TRP A 96 -4.03 -13.37 -19.12
N SER A 97 -5.07 -14.18 -19.13
CA SER A 97 -5.70 -14.61 -20.38
C SER A 97 -6.28 -13.40 -21.13
N PRO A 98 -6.38 -13.42 -22.47
CA PRO A 98 -6.96 -12.30 -23.24
C PRO A 98 -8.39 -11.96 -22.83
N SER A 99 -9.18 -12.96 -22.42
CA SER A 99 -10.55 -12.77 -21.91
C SER A 99 -10.63 -12.19 -20.49
N GLY A 100 -9.51 -12.15 -19.75
CA GLY A 100 -9.46 -11.69 -18.36
C GLY A 100 -9.98 -12.67 -17.31
N ASN A 101 -10.49 -13.85 -17.71
CA ASN A 101 -11.09 -14.82 -16.78
C ASN A 101 -10.07 -15.70 -16.05
N TRP A 102 -8.86 -15.82 -16.60
CA TRP A 102 -7.81 -16.70 -16.08
C TRP A 102 -6.48 -15.96 -15.91
N ILE A 103 -5.69 -16.44 -14.95
CA ILE A 103 -4.29 -16.04 -14.73
C ILE A 103 -3.43 -17.30 -14.82
N ALA A 104 -2.47 -17.31 -15.74
CA ALA A 104 -1.49 -18.38 -15.87
C ALA A 104 -0.19 -18.00 -15.16
N PHE A 105 0.41 -18.94 -14.43
CA PHE A 105 1.71 -18.78 -13.79
C PHE A 105 2.37 -20.15 -13.59
N PHE A 106 3.70 -20.16 -13.52
CA PHE A 106 4.46 -21.32 -13.05
C PHE A 106 4.77 -21.14 -11.58
N GLY A 107 4.75 -22.22 -10.79
CA GLY A 107 5.08 -22.15 -9.38
C GLY A 107 5.28 -23.54 -8.79
N GLN A 108 6.02 -23.59 -7.69
CA GLN A 108 6.14 -24.77 -6.86
C GLN A 108 5.82 -24.36 -5.42
N TYR A 109 4.89 -25.09 -4.80
CA TYR A 109 4.70 -25.00 -3.37
C TYR A 109 5.81 -25.79 -2.69
N LYS A 110 6.27 -25.31 -1.52
CA LYS A 110 7.11 -26.14 -0.67
C LYS A 110 6.24 -27.28 -0.10
N TYR A 111 6.76 -28.50 -0.10
CA TYR A 111 6.19 -29.56 0.73
C TYR A 111 6.26 -29.13 2.21
N ARG A 112 5.16 -29.30 2.95
CA ARG A 112 5.21 -29.24 4.41
C ARG A 112 5.81 -30.55 4.90
N GLU A 113 6.93 -30.44 5.60
CA GLU A 113 7.47 -31.51 6.45
C GLU A 113 6.71 -31.53 7.78
#